data_AF-A0A3B0Z2I3-F1
#
_entry.id   AF-A0A3B0Z2I3-F1
#
_cell.length_a   1.000
_cell.length_b   1.000
_cell.length_c   1.000
_cell.angle_alpha   90.00
_cell.angle_beta   90.00
_cell.angle_gamma   90.00
#
_symmetry.space_group_name_H-M   'P 1'
#
loop_
_entity.id
_entity.type
_entity.pdbx_description
1 polymer ?
#
loop_
_entity_poly.entity_id
_entity_poly.type
_entity_poly.pdbx_seq_one_letter_code
_entity_poly.pdbx_strand_id
1 'polypeptide(L)' 'MEDDNFEVPIKCLFCGVVLRGPEDAKHESGDLIECQECGEGNDFYSVIDVAKEDATNIVKEKLDKTLEKTIGNLFK' A
#
# COMPACT_ATOMS: atom_id res chain seq x y z
N MET A 1 -20.92 -0.88 10.81
CA MET A 1 -19.45 -0.94 10.66
C MET A 1 -19.15 0.16 9.66
N GLU A 2 -18.38 1.18 10.04
CA GLU A 2 -17.93 2.16 9.05
C GLU A 2 -17.15 1.39 7.98
N ASP A 3 -17.50 1.60 6.71
CA ASP A 3 -16.72 1.08 5.59
C ASP A 3 -15.37 1.79 5.64
N ASP A 4 -14.42 1.18 6.34
CA ASP A 4 -13.06 1.66 6.39
C ASP A 4 -12.44 1.48 5.00
N ASN A 5 -12.57 2.50 4.15
CA ASN A 5 -11.79 2.57 2.92
C ASN A 5 -10.33 2.83 3.29
N PHE A 6 -9.44 1.96 2.83
CA PHE A 6 -8.00 2.15 2.96
C PHE A 6 -7.41 2.47 1.61
N GLU A 7 -6.66 3.56 1.55
CA GLU A 7 -5.81 3.88 0.42
C GLU A 7 -4.39 3.40 0.72
N VAL A 8 -3.80 2.67 -0.22
CA VAL A 8 -2.43 2.21 -0.11
C VAL A 8 -1.61 2.88 -1.20
N PRO A 9 -0.66 3.76 -0.84
CA PRO A 9 0.12 4.48 -1.83
C PRO A 9 1.10 3.52 -2.52
N ILE A 10 1.20 3.62 -3.84
CA ILE A 10 2.22 2.93 -4.60
C ILE A 10 3.54 3.69 -4.45
N LYS A 11 4.58 3.02 -3.96
CA LYS A 11 5.89 3.62 -3.68
C LYS A 11 6.95 3.13 -4.67
N CYS A 12 7.94 3.98 -4.93
CA CYS A 12 9.13 3.61 -5.67
C CYS A 12 9.91 2.56 -4.90
N LEU A 13 10.28 1.47 -5.57
CA LEU A 13 11.03 0.35 -5.00
C LEU A 13 12.48 0.73 -4.64
N PHE A 14 12.99 1.84 -5.19
CA PHE A 14 14.38 2.25 -5.05
C PHE A 14 14.58 3.33 -3.99
N CYS A 15 13.70 4.33 -3.93
CA CYS A 15 13.83 5.45 -2.99
C CYS A 15 12.64 5.62 -2.03
N GLY A 16 11.58 4.81 -2.16
CA GLY A 16 10.45 4.78 -1.23
C GLY A 16 9.46 5.94 -1.35
N VAL A 17 9.71 6.91 -2.24
CA VAL A 17 8.76 8.02 -2.49
C VAL A 17 7.50 7.51 -3.21
N VAL A 18 6.37 8.17 -3.01
CA VAL A 18 5.12 7.81 -3.68
C VAL A 18 5.23 8.10 -5.18
N LEU A 19 4.93 7.10 -6.01
CA LEU A 19 4.89 7.25 -7.46
C LEU A 19 3.62 8.04 -7.85
N ARG A 20 3.77 8.97 -8.80
CA ARG A 20 2.66 9.77 -9.31
C ARG A 20 2.33 9.35 -10.74
N GLY A 21 1.05 9.32 -11.06
CA GLY A 21 0.55 9.00 -12.40
C GLY A 21 -0.92 9.39 -12.55
N PRO A 22 -1.44 9.36 -13.78
CA PRO A 22 -2.87 9.54 -14.02
C PRO A 22 -3.67 8.39 -13.40
N GLU A 23 -4.86 8.69 -12.84
CA GLU A 23 -5.73 7.69 -12.21
C GLU A 23 -6.25 6.64 -13.21
N ASP A 24 -6.34 7.00 -14.48
CA ASP A 24 -6.83 6.17 -15.58
C ASP A 24 -5.70 5.53 -16.41
N ALA A 25 -4.46 5.54 -15.88
CA ALA A 25 -3.34 4.88 -16.51
C ALA A 25 -3.63 3.38 -16.68
N LYS A 26 -3.50 2.88 -17.92
CA LYS A 26 -3.52 1.44 -18.20
C LYS A 26 -2.09 0.96 -18.26
N HIS A 27 -1.79 -0.06 -17.46
CA HIS A 27 -0.49 -0.71 -17.42
C HIS A 27 -0.63 -2.18 -17.79
N GLU A 28 0.35 -2.68 -18.54
CA GLU A 28 0.49 -4.07 -18.94
C GLU A 28 1.76 -4.70 -18.36
N SER A 29 1.94 -5.99 -18.58
CA SER A 29 3.12 -6.72 -18.09
C SER A 29 4.37 -6.25 -18.80
N GLY A 30 5.36 -5.84 -18.02
CA GLY A 30 6.61 -5.26 -18.51
C GLY A 30 6.63 -3.74 -18.57
N ASP A 31 5.52 -3.05 -18.23
CA ASP A 31 5.52 -1.59 -18.13
C ASP A 31 6.32 -1.12 -16.92
N LEU A 32 7.10 -0.05 -17.14
CA LEU A 32 7.86 0.64 -16.09
C LEU A 32 7.22 1.99 -15.78
N ILE A 33 7.00 2.25 -14.49
CA ILE A 33 6.65 3.57 -13.96
C ILE A 33 7.95 4.29 -13.55
N GLU A 34 8.29 5.36 -14.26
CA GLU A 34 9.42 6.20 -13.90
C GLU A 34 9.15 6.97 -12.60
N CYS A 35 10.10 6.90 -11.66
CA CYS A 35 10.06 7.70 -10.45
C CYS A 35 10.54 9.13 -10.73
N GLN A 36 9.70 10.12 -10.44
CA GLN A 36 9.98 11.52 -10.69
C GLN A 36 11.08 12.12 -9.78
N GLU A 37 11.44 11.42 -8.71
CA GLU A 37 12.46 11.88 -7.75
C GLU A 37 13.84 11.26 -8.02
N CYS A 38 13.91 9.96 -8.32
CA CYS A 38 15.19 9.26 -8.52
C CYS A 38 15.47 8.83 -9.96
N GLY A 39 14.50 8.97 -10.88
CA GLY A 39 14.62 8.60 -12.29
C GLY A 39 14.61 7.10 -12.58
N GLU A 40 14.49 6.25 -11.56
CA GLU A 40 14.48 4.79 -11.73
C GLU A 40 13.13 4.30 -12.27
N GLY A 41 13.17 3.30 -13.15
CA GLY A 41 11.99 2.62 -13.69
C GLY A 41 11.50 1.52 -12.75
N ASN A 42 10.26 1.60 -12.33
CA ASN A 42 9.63 0.65 -11.40
C ASN A 42 8.70 -0.27 -12.18
N ASP A 43 8.96 -1.58 -12.17
CA ASP A 43 8.04 -2.55 -12.77
C ASP A 43 6.66 -2.47 -12.12
N PHE A 44 5.62 -2.30 -12.95
CA PHE A 44 4.25 -2.07 -12.48
C PHE A 44 3.75 -3.21 -11.59
N TYR A 45 3.93 -4.46 -12.01
CA TYR A 45 3.47 -5.60 -11.22
C TYR A 45 4.22 -5.72 -9.89
N SER A 46 5.52 -5.45 -9.90
CA SER A 46 6.35 -5.46 -8.70
C SER A 46 5.90 -4.41 -7.68
N VAL A 47 5.60 -3.17 -8.12
CA VAL A 47 5.08 -2.14 -7.19
C VAL A 47 3.68 -2.48 -6.66
N ILE A 48 2.84 -3.10 -7.48
CA ILE A 48 1.50 -3.56 -7.06
C ILE A 48 1.60 -4.68 -6.03
N ASP A 49 2.51 -5.64 -6.21
CA ASP A 49 2.66 -6.75 -5.27
C ASP A 49 3.21 -6.28 -3.91
N VAL A 50 4.17 -5.35 -3.91
CA VAL A 50 4.63 -4.69 -2.68
C VAL A 50 3.49 -3.91 -2.02
N ALA A 51 2.68 -3.18 -2.79
CA ALA A 51 1.53 -2.46 -2.24
C ALA A 51 0.48 -3.39 -1.61
N LYS A 52 0.23 -4.59 -2.17
CA LYS A 52 -0.66 -5.59 -1.55
C LYS A 52 -0.10 -6.10 -0.21
N GLU A 53 1.21 -6.25 -0.11
CA GLU A 53 1.87 -6.63 1.14
C GLU A 53 1.71 -5.52 2.20
N ASP A 54 1.97 -4.27 1.82
CA ASP A 54 1.74 -3.09 2.66
C ASP A 54 0.28 -3.02 3.14
N ALA A 55 -0.68 -3.25 2.23
CA ALA A 55 -2.11 -3.29 2.55
C ALA A 55 -2.42 -4.35 3.62
N THR A 56 -1.86 -5.55 3.46
CA THR A 56 -2.06 -6.66 4.39
C THR A 56 -1.52 -6.32 5.78
N ASN A 57 -0.36 -5.66 5.85
CA ASN A 57 0.24 -5.25 7.11
C ASN A 57 -0.61 -4.19 7.82
N ILE A 58 -1.13 -3.19 7.09
CA ILE A 58 -2.04 -2.17 7.64
C ILE A 58 -3.29 -2.82 8.26
N VAL A 59 -3.91 -3.75 7.54
CA VAL A 59 -5.12 -4.45 8.02
C VAL A 59 -4.81 -5.29 9.27
N LYS A 60 -3.69 -6.02 9.27
CA LYS A 60 -3.24 -6.79 10.45
C LYS A 60 -3.03 -5.90 11.66
N GLU A 61 -2.30 -4.80 11.52
CA GLU A 61 -2.06 -3.87 12.63
C GLU A 61 -3.36 -3.28 13.19
N LYS A 62 -4.34 -2.98 12.32
CA LYS A 62 -5.63 -2.47 12.77
C LYS A 62 -6.44 -3.54 13.50
N LEU A 63 -6.40 -4.78 13.01
CA LEU A 63 -7.04 -5.92 13.65
C LEU A 63 -6.43 -6.16 15.03
N ASP A 64 -5.10 -6.19 15.15
CA ASP A 64 -4.38 -6.38 16.41
C ASP A 64 -4.77 -5.30 17.43
N LYS A 65 -4.73 -4.02 17.04
CA LYS A 65 -5.17 -2.90 17.90
C LYS A 65 -6.64 -3.02 18.33
N THR A 66 -7.50 -3.55 17.46
CA THR A 66 -8.92 -3.73 17.76
C THR A 66 -9.13 -4.88 18.74
N LEU A 67 -8.41 -5.98 18.58
CA LEU A 67 -8.43 -7.12 19.49
C LEU A 67 -7.89 -6.74 20.86
N GLU A 68 -6.75 -6.04 20.93
CA GLU A 68 -6.18 -5.55 22.19
C GLU A 68 -7.17 -4.67 22.97
N LYS A 69 -7.82 -3.71 22.28
CA LYS A 69 -8.85 -2.86 22.91
C LYS A 69 -10.05 -3.66 23.39
N THR A 70 -10.54 -4.59 22.58
CA THR A 70 -11.75 -5.37 22.90
C THR A 70 -11.49 -6.33 24.06
N ILE A 71 -10.39 -7.08 24.01
CA ILE A 71 -9.97 -8.02 25.06
C ILE A 71 -9.61 -7.27 26.34
N GLY A 72 -8.85 -6.19 26.26
CA GLY A 72 -8.48 -5.37 27.42
C GLY A 72 -9.68 -4.74 28.14
N ASN A 73 -10.76 -4.47 27.42
CA ASN A 73 -12.03 -3.99 27.99
C ASN A 73 -12.90 -5.12 28.57
N LEU A 74 -12.72 -6.37 28.13
CA LEU A 74 -13.46 -7.53 28.66
C LEU A 74 -12.97 -7.98 30.05
N PHE A 75 -11.74 -7.65 30.41
CA PHE A 75 -11.11 -8.02 31.69
C PHE A 75 -11.00 -6.85 32.68
N LYS A 76 -11.63 -5.71 32.40
CA LYS A 76 -11.83 -4.59 33.34
C LYS A 76 -13.28 -4.56 33.80
#